data_AF-A0A0F2NS12-F1
#
_entry.id   AF-A0A0F2NS12-F1
#
_cell.length_a   1.000
_cell.length_b   1.000
_cell.length_c   1.000
_cell.angle_alpha   90.00
_cell.angle_beta   90.00
_cell.angle_gamma   90.00
#
_symmetry.space_group_name_H-M   'P 1'
#
loop_
_entity.id
_entity.type
_entity.pdbx_description
1 polymer ?
#
loop_
_entity_poly.entity_id
_entity_poly.type
_entity_poly.pdbx_seq_one_letter_code
_entity_poly.pdbx_strand_id
1 'polypeptide(L)'
;MKNIKTFRSVVLITILITSLTGFSQNHEHEKSTAATPHGESWMPVNKFTPHTHDEPSGNTIIAPAPLTNMLEGVTFYTMKSVCNSKKVILLKLINTNESDVEVEWQLTPTSKKVVVSIPARKDYEGSCSSTDKNISKLVIEAPDESEKNAIKKHVFKTIKVKKIK
;
A
#
# COMPACT_ATOMS: atom_id res chain seq x y z
N MET A 1 53.37 -19.76 -22.97
CA MET A 1 53.65 -20.70 -21.86
C MET A 1 54.53 -20.01 -20.84
N LYS A 2 54.05 -19.89 -19.59
CA LYS A 2 54.76 -19.78 -18.28
C LYS A 2 55.89 -18.70 -18.16
N ASN A 3 55.99 -17.88 -17.12
CA ASN A 3 55.52 -18.02 -15.75
C ASN A 3 55.57 -16.65 -15.03
N ILE A 4 54.57 -16.43 -14.19
CA ILE A 4 54.39 -15.33 -13.25
C ILE A 4 55.40 -15.48 -12.11
N LYS A 5 56.07 -14.38 -11.71
CA LYS A 5 56.72 -14.28 -10.40
C LYS A 5 56.00 -13.22 -9.55
N THR A 6 55.27 -13.78 -8.61
CA THR A 6 54.59 -13.26 -7.44
C THR A 6 55.45 -12.28 -6.61
N PHE A 7 54.95 -11.06 -6.40
CA PHE A 7 55.38 -10.20 -5.30
C PHE A 7 54.37 -10.33 -4.16
N ARG A 8 54.79 -10.99 -3.07
CA ARG A 8 54.07 -11.01 -1.80
C ARG A 8 54.52 -9.78 -1.00
N SER A 9 53.59 -8.91 -0.65
CA SER A 9 53.75 -7.99 0.48
C SER A 9 52.55 -8.16 1.40
N VAL A 10 52.85 -8.74 2.56
CA VAL A 10 51.96 -8.87 3.70
C VAL A 10 52.26 -7.66 4.59
N VAL A 11 51.25 -6.84 4.87
CA VAL A 11 51.28 -5.96 6.03
C VAL A 11 49.97 -6.17 6.79
N LEU A 12 50.10 -6.82 7.95
CA LEU A 12 49.08 -6.90 8.98
C LEU A 12 48.90 -5.53 9.63
N ILE A 13 47.66 -5.08 9.77
CA ILE A 13 47.28 -4.10 10.81
C ILE A 13 46.02 -4.64 11.50
N THR A 14 46.23 -5.32 12.62
CA THR A 14 45.33 -5.38 13.78
C THR A 14 45.24 -3.94 14.35
N ILE A 15 44.16 -3.40 14.92
CA ILE A 15 43.46 -3.64 16.21
C ILE A 15 42.35 -2.54 16.20
N LEU A 16 41.06 -2.72 16.55
CA LEU A 16 40.51 -2.60 17.91
C LEU A 16 39.00 -2.89 17.88
N ILE A 17 38.58 -3.80 18.74
CA ILE A 17 37.19 -4.03 19.13
C ILE A 17 36.95 -3.12 20.34
N THR A 18 35.98 -2.22 20.26
CA THR A 18 35.36 -1.60 21.44
C THR A 18 33.90 -2.03 21.51
N SER A 19 33.61 -2.87 22.49
CA SER A 19 32.27 -3.23 22.93
C SER A 19 31.82 -2.32 24.09
N LEU A 20 30.49 -2.28 24.28
CA LEU A 20 29.72 -1.76 25.43
C LEU A 20 29.45 -0.23 25.38
N THR A 21 28.24 0.31 25.50
CA THR A 21 26.94 -0.14 26.06
C THR A 21 25.88 0.92 25.74
N GLY A 22 24.59 0.57 25.71
CA GLY A 22 23.52 1.56 25.87
C GLY A 22 22.13 1.13 25.40
N PHE A 23 21.31 0.68 26.34
CA PHE A 23 19.92 0.26 26.20
C PHE A 23 18.99 1.33 25.59
N SER A 24 18.06 0.90 24.73
CA SER A 24 16.60 0.93 24.98
C SER A 24 15.85 1.00 23.66
N GLN A 25 15.11 -0.06 23.35
CA GLN A 25 14.11 -0.06 22.28
C GLN A 25 12.94 0.83 22.68
N ASN A 26 12.93 2.06 22.18
CA ASN A 26 11.67 2.73 21.87
C ASN A 26 11.55 2.72 20.35
N HIS A 27 10.86 1.71 19.83
CA HIS A 27 10.22 1.82 18.53
C HIS A 27 9.05 2.81 18.67
N GLU A 28 9.37 4.10 18.78
CA GLU A 28 8.44 5.08 18.25
C GLU A 28 8.45 4.86 16.75
N HIS A 29 7.36 4.26 16.27
CA HIS A 29 7.04 4.19 14.86
C HIS A 29 6.81 5.64 14.42
N GLU A 30 7.92 6.33 14.16
CA GLU A 30 7.94 7.60 13.45
C GLU A 30 7.15 7.34 12.18
N LYS A 31 5.95 7.93 12.13
CA LYS A 31 5.03 7.81 11.02
C LYS A 31 5.74 8.40 9.82
N SER A 32 6.46 7.52 9.13
CA SER A 32 7.22 7.81 7.94
C SER A 32 6.20 8.28 6.91
N THR A 33 6.05 9.59 6.84
CA THR A 33 5.35 10.23 5.73
C THR A 33 6.34 10.12 4.60
N ALA A 34 6.32 8.95 3.92
CA ALA A 34 7.13 8.72 2.75
C ALA A 34 6.76 9.80 1.74
N ALA A 35 7.66 10.78 1.59
CA ALA A 35 7.58 11.77 0.55
C ALA A 35 7.66 11.01 -0.78
N THR A 36 6.54 10.92 -1.47
CA THR A 36 6.47 10.43 -2.84
C THR A 36 7.23 11.40 -3.74
N PRO A 37 8.10 10.91 -4.64
CA PRO A 37 8.77 11.78 -5.59
C PRO A 37 7.69 12.41 -6.49
N HIS A 38 7.73 13.74 -6.64
CA HIS A 38 6.81 14.58 -7.44
C HIS A 38 5.48 15.06 -6.82
N GLY A 39 5.27 14.98 -5.50
CA GLY A 39 4.09 15.61 -4.89
C GLY A 39 2.76 14.92 -5.23
N GLU A 40 2.82 13.68 -5.73
CA GLU A 40 1.63 12.84 -5.88
C GLU A 40 1.24 12.27 -4.51
N SER A 41 0.19 12.83 -3.90
CA SER A 41 -0.34 12.35 -2.63
C SER A 41 -1.38 11.24 -2.85
N TRP A 42 -1.40 10.26 -1.93
CA TRP A 42 -2.49 9.29 -1.83
C TRP A 42 -3.84 10.00 -1.68
N MET A 43 -4.78 9.69 -2.58
CA MET A 43 -6.13 10.26 -2.59
C MET A 43 -7.14 9.26 -2.02
N PRO A 44 -7.99 9.66 -1.04
CA PRO A 44 -8.99 8.76 -0.48
C PRO A 44 -10.03 8.34 -1.52
N VAL A 45 -10.45 7.07 -1.49
CA VAL A 45 -11.51 6.55 -2.35
C VAL A 45 -12.87 6.85 -1.71
N ASN A 46 -13.38 8.08 -1.89
CA ASN A 46 -14.67 8.49 -1.33
C ASN A 46 -15.84 7.93 -2.17
N LYS A 47 -16.11 6.63 -2.03
CA LYS A 47 -17.13 5.90 -2.83
C LYS A 47 -18.00 4.95 -2.01
N PHE A 48 -17.66 4.69 -0.76
CA PHE A 48 -18.46 3.81 0.07
C PHE A 48 -19.61 4.60 0.70
N THR A 49 -20.66 3.93 1.13
CA THR A 49 -21.70 4.55 1.94
C THR A 49 -21.28 4.40 3.40
N PRO A 50 -21.28 5.47 4.21
CA PRO A 50 -21.05 5.31 5.64
C PRO A 50 -22.12 4.37 6.20
N HIS A 51 -21.70 3.33 6.91
CA HIS A 51 -22.59 2.65 7.84
C HIS A 51 -22.67 3.55 9.08
N THR A 52 -23.89 3.88 9.52
CA THR A 52 -24.25 4.75 10.66
C THR A 52 -24.01 6.26 10.50
N HIS A 53 -25.12 6.99 10.29
CA HIS A 53 -25.29 8.37 10.72
C HIS A 53 -25.86 8.31 12.14
N ASP A 54 -25.05 8.57 13.15
CA ASP A 54 -25.59 9.15 14.39
C ASP A 54 -25.75 10.65 14.09
N GLU A 55 -26.99 11.13 14.04
CA GLU A 55 -27.27 12.55 13.87
C GLU A 55 -26.65 13.33 15.06
N PRO A 56 -25.88 14.40 14.81
CA PRO A 56 -25.42 15.26 15.89
C PRO A 56 -26.63 16.02 16.46
N SER A 57 -27.11 15.59 17.63
CA SER A 57 -28.12 16.33 18.39
C SER A 57 -27.42 17.51 19.08
N GLY A 58 -27.74 18.73 18.64
CA GLY A 58 -27.23 19.97 19.22
C GLY A 58 -26.66 20.92 18.17
N ASN A 59 -26.63 22.21 18.47
CA ASN A 59 -26.19 23.29 17.57
C ASN A 59 -24.74 23.05 17.10
N THR A 60 -24.57 22.36 15.96
CA THR A 60 -23.27 21.79 15.58
C THR A 60 -22.67 22.55 14.40
N ILE A 61 -21.41 22.97 14.59
CA ILE A 61 -20.48 23.41 13.55
C ILE A 61 -20.54 22.39 12.41
N ILE A 62 -20.74 22.83 11.17
CA ILE A 62 -20.80 21.94 10.00
C ILE A 62 -19.48 21.17 9.91
N ALA A 63 -19.45 19.95 10.45
CA ALA A 63 -18.30 19.08 10.36
C ALA A 63 -18.13 18.68 8.88
N PRO A 64 -16.90 18.66 8.34
CA PRO A 64 -16.67 18.17 7.00
C PRO A 64 -17.26 16.77 6.86
N ALA A 65 -17.93 16.50 5.74
CA ALA A 65 -18.61 15.24 5.51
C ALA A 65 -17.66 14.05 5.82
N PRO A 66 -18.13 13.00 6.51
CA PRO A 66 -17.28 11.88 6.87
C PRO A 66 -16.64 11.28 5.62
N LEU A 67 -15.34 11.04 5.67
CA LEU A 67 -14.63 10.38 4.57
C LEU A 67 -15.23 8.99 4.36
N THR A 68 -15.69 8.73 3.13
CA THR A 68 -16.33 7.47 2.78
C THR A 68 -15.38 6.49 2.10
N ASN A 69 -14.14 6.49 2.59
CA ASN A 69 -13.05 5.67 2.07
C ASN A 69 -12.81 4.40 2.88
N MET A 70 -13.68 4.07 3.83
CA MET A 70 -13.61 2.85 4.62
C MET A 70 -14.75 1.90 4.28
N LEU A 71 -14.44 0.61 4.19
CA LEU A 71 -15.39 -0.48 4.07
C LEU A 71 -14.94 -1.63 4.98
N GLU A 72 -15.80 -2.05 5.91
CA GLU A 72 -15.54 -3.17 6.83
C GLU A 72 -14.18 -3.10 7.55
N GLY A 73 -13.79 -1.90 8.00
CA GLY A 73 -12.52 -1.66 8.71
C GLY A 73 -11.28 -1.60 7.81
N VAL A 74 -11.45 -1.62 6.49
CA VAL A 74 -10.36 -1.38 5.53
C VAL A 74 -10.50 -0.01 4.90
N THR A 75 -9.46 0.81 4.96
CA THR A 75 -9.42 2.13 4.33
C THR A 75 -8.71 2.07 2.97
N PHE A 76 -9.27 2.76 1.97
CA PHE A 76 -8.83 2.70 0.58
C PHE A 76 -8.32 4.06 0.09
N TYR A 77 -7.15 4.05 -0.53
CA TYR A 77 -6.54 5.19 -1.20
C TYR A 77 -6.06 4.81 -2.60
N THR A 78 -5.92 5.82 -3.46
CA THR A 78 -5.40 5.68 -4.82
C THR A 78 -4.31 6.69 -5.12
N MET A 79 -3.37 6.30 -5.97
CA MET A 79 -2.38 7.19 -6.56
C MET A 79 -2.26 6.87 -8.05
N LYS A 80 -2.09 7.88 -8.90
CA LYS A 80 -1.72 7.64 -10.30
C LYS A 80 -0.23 7.32 -10.35
N SER A 81 0.20 6.46 -11.25
CA SER A 81 1.62 6.15 -11.42
C SER A 81 1.92 5.65 -12.84
N VAL A 82 3.17 5.30 -13.10
CA VAL A 82 3.63 4.71 -14.35
C VAL A 82 4.46 3.46 -14.05
N CYS A 83 4.01 2.29 -14.51
CA CYS A 83 4.77 1.04 -14.48
C CYS A 83 5.20 0.68 -15.91
N ASN A 84 6.50 0.48 -16.18
CA ASN A 84 6.98 0.02 -17.49
C ASN A 84 6.39 0.81 -18.68
N SER A 85 6.42 2.15 -18.58
CA SER A 85 5.85 3.09 -19.58
C SER A 85 4.32 3.06 -19.73
N LYS A 86 3.59 2.36 -18.84
CA LYS A 86 2.14 2.32 -18.81
C LYS A 86 1.58 3.08 -17.63
N LYS A 87 0.55 3.90 -17.85
CA LYS A 87 -0.16 4.61 -16.79
C LYS A 87 -1.01 3.63 -15.99
N VAL A 88 -0.84 3.62 -14.68
CA VAL A 88 -1.56 2.74 -13.75
C VAL A 88 -2.22 3.53 -12.63
N ILE A 89 -3.10 2.88 -11.89
CA ILE A 89 -3.59 3.34 -10.59
C ILE A 89 -3.05 2.37 -9.53
N LEU A 90 -2.32 2.89 -8.56
CA LEU A 90 -1.90 2.16 -7.37
C LEU A 90 -2.99 2.24 -6.32
N LEU A 91 -3.28 1.13 -5.64
CA LEU A 91 -4.13 1.08 -4.46
C LEU A 91 -3.28 1.04 -3.20
N LYS A 92 -3.71 1.76 -2.16
CA LYS A 92 -3.24 1.58 -0.79
C LYS A 92 -4.42 1.15 0.07
N LEU A 93 -4.22 0.07 0.82
CA LEU A 93 -5.20 -0.56 1.68
C LEU A 93 -4.66 -0.59 3.11
N ILE A 94 -5.45 -0.09 4.06
CA ILE A 94 -5.10 -0.04 5.49
C ILE A 94 -6.10 -0.91 6.23
N ASN A 95 -5.68 -2.06 6.77
CA ASN A 95 -6.55 -2.93 7.56
C ASN A 95 -6.49 -2.55 9.04
N THR A 96 -7.56 -1.97 9.55
CA THR A 96 -7.69 -1.61 10.98
C THR A 96 -8.38 -2.70 11.81
N ASN A 97 -8.74 -3.83 11.21
CA ASN A 97 -9.29 -4.95 11.97
C ASN A 97 -8.20 -5.68 12.78
N GLU A 98 -8.64 -6.37 13.83
CA GLU A 98 -7.81 -7.32 14.61
C GLU A 98 -7.66 -8.68 13.92
N SER A 99 -8.31 -8.88 12.78
CA SER A 99 -8.25 -10.09 11.98
C SER A 99 -7.71 -9.79 10.59
N ASP A 100 -7.21 -10.83 9.95
CA ASP A 100 -6.90 -10.80 8.53
C ASP A 100 -8.18 -10.55 7.72
N VAL A 101 -8.03 -9.93 6.56
CA VAL A 101 -9.12 -9.63 5.65
C VAL A 101 -8.77 -10.01 4.23
N GLU A 102 -9.76 -10.48 3.47
CA GLU A 102 -9.69 -10.58 2.02
C GLU A 102 -10.43 -9.41 1.38
N VAL A 103 -9.74 -8.72 0.48
CA VAL A 103 -10.30 -7.68 -0.37
C VAL A 103 -10.40 -8.26 -1.78
N GLU A 104 -11.62 -8.31 -2.34
CA GLU A 104 -11.87 -8.81 -3.70
C GLU A 104 -12.45 -7.71 -4.60
N TRP A 105 -12.05 -7.69 -5.87
CA TRP A 105 -12.63 -6.82 -6.91
C TRP A 105 -12.46 -7.41 -8.31
N GLN A 106 -13.06 -6.75 -9.31
CA GLN A 106 -12.94 -7.12 -10.73
C GLN A 106 -12.60 -5.90 -11.58
N LEU A 107 -11.78 -6.10 -12.62
CA LEU A 107 -11.38 -5.04 -13.55
C LEU A 107 -12.53 -4.70 -14.51
N THR A 108 -13.17 -5.73 -15.05
CA THR A 108 -14.36 -5.69 -15.91
C THR A 108 -15.35 -6.78 -15.49
N PRO A 109 -16.63 -6.73 -15.90
CA PRO A 109 -17.63 -7.74 -15.53
C PRO A 109 -17.27 -9.19 -15.91
N THR A 110 -16.45 -9.36 -16.95
CA THR A 110 -16.00 -10.67 -17.46
C THR A 110 -14.62 -11.07 -16.95
N SER A 111 -13.90 -10.16 -16.27
CA SER A 111 -12.56 -10.44 -15.75
C SER A 111 -12.59 -11.35 -14.53
N LYS A 112 -11.50 -12.12 -14.36
CA LYS A 112 -11.27 -12.89 -13.13
C LYS A 112 -11.21 -11.94 -11.93
N LYS A 113 -11.74 -12.40 -10.80
CA LYS A 113 -11.62 -11.67 -9.53
C LYS A 113 -10.16 -11.59 -9.11
N VAL A 114 -9.76 -10.40 -8.68
CA VAL A 114 -8.53 -10.17 -7.93
C VAL A 114 -8.88 -10.33 -6.45
N VAL A 115 -8.07 -11.09 -5.72
CA VAL A 115 -8.22 -11.30 -4.28
C VAL A 115 -6.88 -10.99 -3.61
N VAL A 116 -6.91 -10.11 -2.61
CA VAL A 116 -5.77 -9.71 -1.80
C VAL A 116 -6.06 -9.97 -0.33
N SER A 117 -5.21 -10.77 0.30
CA SER A 117 -5.25 -11.00 1.75
C SER A 117 -4.34 -10.01 2.45
N ILE A 118 -4.89 -9.27 3.43
CA ILE A 118 -4.17 -8.27 4.21
C ILE A 118 -4.20 -8.72 5.67
N PRO A 119 -3.03 -8.88 6.32
CA PRO A 119 -3.01 -9.26 7.72
C PRO A 119 -3.68 -8.24 8.63
N ALA A 120 -4.06 -8.67 9.84
CA ALA A 120 -4.54 -7.78 10.90
C ALA A 120 -3.57 -6.60 11.13
N ARG A 121 -4.12 -5.39 11.31
CA ARG A 121 -3.34 -4.18 11.64
C ARG A 121 -2.18 -3.88 10.67
N LYS A 122 -2.32 -4.24 9.39
CA LYS A 122 -1.31 -4.01 8.34
C LYS A 122 -1.82 -3.15 7.19
N ASP A 123 -0.85 -2.50 6.55
CA ASP A 123 -1.05 -1.61 5.41
C ASP A 123 -0.30 -2.17 4.20
N TYR A 124 -0.99 -2.29 3.06
CA TYR A 124 -0.37 -2.63 1.78
C TYR A 124 -0.49 -1.47 0.81
N GLU A 125 0.65 -1.07 0.25
CA GLU A 125 0.75 -0.07 -0.81
C GLU A 125 1.16 -0.75 -2.11
N GLY A 126 0.34 -0.62 -3.15
CA GLY A 126 0.63 -1.18 -4.46
C GLY A 126 1.93 -0.64 -5.05
N SER A 127 2.70 -1.54 -5.66
CA SER A 127 3.98 -1.20 -6.26
C SER A 127 4.23 -2.00 -7.53
N CYS A 128 4.74 -1.31 -8.56
CA CYS A 128 5.09 -1.89 -9.86
C CYS A 128 6.20 -2.95 -9.79
N SER A 129 7.06 -2.86 -8.77
CA SER A 129 8.29 -3.66 -8.66
C SER A 129 8.26 -4.66 -7.49
N SER A 130 7.14 -4.79 -6.80
CA SER A 130 7.05 -5.69 -5.66
C SER A 130 7.10 -7.15 -6.09
N THR A 131 7.81 -7.96 -5.29
CA THR A 131 7.80 -9.42 -5.37
C THR A 131 6.68 -10.05 -4.54
N ASP A 132 6.03 -9.28 -3.67
CA ASP A 132 4.90 -9.74 -2.86
C ASP A 132 3.63 -9.83 -3.73
N LYS A 133 3.06 -11.03 -3.81
CA LYS A 133 1.92 -11.32 -4.68
C LYS A 133 0.66 -10.50 -4.35
N ASN A 134 0.48 -10.10 -3.11
CA ASN A 134 -0.65 -9.28 -2.68
C ASN A 134 -0.43 -7.82 -3.01
N ILE A 135 0.78 -7.30 -2.79
CA ILE A 135 1.14 -5.92 -3.17
C ILE A 135 1.10 -5.73 -4.70
N SER A 136 1.60 -6.67 -5.49
CA SER A 136 1.62 -6.52 -6.96
C SER A 136 0.20 -6.54 -7.56
N LYS A 137 -0.77 -7.17 -6.89
CA LYS A 137 -2.19 -7.13 -7.29
C LYS A 137 -2.84 -5.76 -7.10
N LEU A 138 -2.26 -4.88 -6.28
CA LEU A 138 -2.75 -3.53 -6.02
C LEU A 138 -2.37 -2.52 -7.11
N VAL A 139 -1.88 -3.00 -8.25
CA VAL A 139 -1.62 -2.22 -9.45
C VAL A 139 -2.77 -2.46 -10.44
N ILE A 140 -3.57 -1.41 -10.69
CA ILE A 140 -4.65 -1.45 -11.68
C ILE A 140 -4.14 -0.85 -12.98
N GLU A 141 -3.92 -1.71 -13.97
CA GLU A 141 -3.64 -1.33 -15.34
C GLU A 141 -4.95 -1.29 -16.14
N ALA A 142 -5.25 -0.14 -16.74
CA ALA A 142 -6.33 -0.07 -17.73
C ALA A 142 -5.79 -0.59 -19.07
N PRO A 143 -6.49 -1.53 -19.74
CA PRO A 143 -6.11 -2.05 -21.04
C PRO A 143 -6.16 -0.97 -22.15
N ASP A 144 -7.01 0.04 -21.99
CA ASP A 144 -7.09 1.23 -22.85
C ASP A 144 -7.32 2.50 -22.00
N GLU A 145 -6.67 3.61 -22.36
CA GLU A 145 -6.91 4.92 -21.76
C GLU A 145 -8.35 5.41 -21.96
N SER A 146 -9.00 5.01 -23.06
CA SER A 146 -10.42 5.35 -23.32
C SER A 146 -11.37 4.74 -22.28
N GLU A 147 -11.04 3.56 -21.74
CA GLU A 147 -11.87 2.81 -20.80
C GLU A 147 -11.52 3.08 -19.33
N LYS A 148 -10.44 3.81 -19.06
CA LYS A 148 -9.87 4.03 -17.73
C LYS A 148 -10.89 4.50 -16.69
N ASN A 149 -11.77 5.43 -17.04
CA ASN A 149 -12.78 5.94 -16.13
C ASN A 149 -13.87 4.89 -15.82
N ALA A 150 -14.28 4.12 -16.84
CA ALA A 150 -15.27 3.06 -16.68
C ALA A 150 -14.71 1.93 -15.80
N ILE A 151 -13.47 1.52 -16.06
CA ILE A 151 -12.76 0.50 -15.28
C ILE A 151 -12.56 0.97 -13.84
N LYS A 152 -12.08 2.20 -13.63
CA LYS A 152 -11.95 2.76 -12.29
C LYS A 152 -13.27 2.70 -11.52
N LYS A 153 -14.37 3.13 -12.15
CA LYS A 153 -15.71 3.08 -11.55
C LYS A 153 -16.16 1.65 -11.26
N HIS A 154 -15.88 0.71 -12.16
CA HIS A 154 -16.25 -0.69 -12.00
C HIS A 154 -15.48 -1.38 -10.87
N VAL A 155 -14.15 -1.20 -10.82
CA VAL A 155 -13.29 -1.73 -9.75
C VAL A 155 -13.84 -1.32 -8.40
N PHE A 156 -14.01 -0.02 -8.14
CA PHE A 156 -14.49 0.45 -6.84
C PHE A 156 -15.92 0.06 -6.52
N LYS A 157 -16.78 -0.13 -7.54
CA LYS A 157 -18.16 -0.64 -7.35
C LYS A 157 -18.18 -2.13 -6.95
N THR A 158 -17.18 -2.90 -7.36
CA THR A 158 -17.15 -4.35 -7.14
C THR A 158 -16.32 -4.77 -5.93
N ILE A 159 -15.67 -3.82 -5.24
CA ILE A 159 -14.92 -4.10 -4.03
C ILE A 159 -15.82 -4.75 -2.99
N LYS A 160 -15.34 -5.86 -2.43
CA LYS A 160 -15.89 -6.48 -1.22
C LYS A 160 -14.76 -6.76 -0.26
N VAL A 161 -15.05 -6.65 1.02
CA VAL A 161 -14.13 -6.98 2.11
C VAL A 161 -14.76 -8.10 2.92
N LYS A 162 -13.97 -9.13 3.23
CA LYS A 162 -14.38 -10.27 4.05
C LYS A 162 -13.36 -10.48 5.15
N LYS A 163 -13.81 -10.60 6.40
CA LYS A 163 -12.95 -10.98 7.51
C LYS A 163 -12.63 -12.48 7.42
N ILE A 164 -11.36 -12.83 7.56
CA ILE A 164 -10.92 -14.22 7.69
C ILE A 164 -11.00 -14.55 9.18
N LYS A 165 -11.78 -15.59 9.52
CA LYS A 165 -11.93 -16.08 10.90
C LYS A 165 -10.78 -17.01 11.27
#